data_AF-W1N599-F1
#
_entry.id   AF-W1N599-F1
#
_cell.length_a   1.000
_cell.length_b   1.000
_cell.length_c   1.000
_cell.angle_alpha   90.00
_cell.angle_beta   90.00
_cell.angle_gamma   90.00
#
_symmetry.space_group_name_H-M   'P 1'
#
loop_
_entity.id
_entity.type
_entity.pdbx_description
1 polymer ?
#
loop_
_entity_poly.entity_id
_entity_poly.type
_entity_poly.pdbx_seq_one_letter_code
_entity_poly.pdbx_strand_id
1 'polypeptide(L)'
;MEASNINVMLAVACLVAGTGIGALGYHLLNSGARSAQRLRLKLTERERQLSEWKSGVDDHLQQMSDKVERLVEDSQSLQQQLEESVRQLGSNVVATGMQTPTTPAPPNTEAEDGVSAPRDYADGNRGTLSEDFGLRQQRDEQQEQLAAPRY
;
A
#
# COMPACT_ATOMS: atom_id res chain seq x y z
N MET A 1 64.78 -5.05 59.37
CA MET A 1 63.44 -5.70 59.37
C MET A 1 62.39 -4.86 58.65
N GLU A 2 62.51 -3.53 58.64
CA GLU A 2 61.62 -2.57 57.92
C GLU A 2 61.31 -2.91 56.44
N ALA A 3 62.32 -3.25 55.62
CA ALA A 3 62.14 -3.50 54.18
C ALA A 3 61.26 -4.74 53.88
N SER A 4 61.23 -5.73 54.78
CA SER A 4 60.39 -6.93 54.60
C SER A 4 58.92 -6.61 54.78
N ASN A 5 58.57 -5.71 55.71
CA ASN A 5 57.19 -5.32 55.98
C ASN A 5 56.62 -4.47 54.83
N ILE A 6 57.45 -3.62 54.22
CA ILE A 6 57.05 -2.79 53.07
C ILE A 6 56.71 -3.68 51.86
N ASN A 7 57.54 -4.69 51.56
CA ASN A 7 57.26 -5.61 50.46
C ASN A 7 55.98 -6.44 50.70
N VAL A 8 55.73 -6.88 51.93
CA VAL A 8 54.51 -7.61 52.28
C VAL A 8 53.28 -6.70 52.16
N MET A 9 53.36 -5.44 52.62
CA MET A 9 52.27 -4.49 52.48
C MET A 9 51.97 -4.18 51.00
N LEU A 10 53.01 -4.02 50.17
CA LEU A 10 52.87 -3.78 48.75
C LEU A 10 52.26 -5.00 48.03
N ALA A 11 52.68 -6.21 48.38
CA ALA A 11 52.10 -7.44 47.85
C ALA A 11 50.60 -7.55 48.17
N VAL A 12 50.20 -7.26 49.42
CA VAL A 12 48.79 -7.26 49.83
C VAL A 12 48.01 -6.14 49.11
N ALA A 13 48.57 -4.94 48.99
CA ALA A 13 47.93 -3.83 48.29
C ALA A 13 47.70 -4.14 46.80
N CYS A 14 48.69 -4.73 46.11
CA CYS A 14 48.56 -5.16 44.72
C CYS A 14 47.54 -6.30 44.57
N LEU A 15 47.47 -7.23 45.53
CA LEU A 15 46.48 -8.31 45.50
C LEU A 15 45.06 -7.73 45.62
N VAL A 16 44.82 -6.84 46.59
CA VAL A 16 43.51 -6.20 46.77
C VAL A 16 43.13 -5.37 45.54
N ALA A 17 44.05 -4.54 45.02
CA ALA A 17 43.82 -3.74 43.83
C ALA A 17 43.54 -4.61 42.59
N GLY A 18 44.34 -5.65 42.38
CA GLY A 18 44.17 -6.60 41.27
C GLY A 18 42.86 -7.36 41.34
N THR A 19 42.44 -7.77 42.53
CA THR A 19 41.16 -8.47 42.73
C THR A 19 39.98 -7.55 42.43
N GLY A 20 40.05 -6.28 42.85
CA GLY A 20 39.02 -5.29 42.55
C GLY A 20 38.89 -5.03 41.03
N ILE A 21 40.01 -4.81 40.35
CA ILE A 21 40.04 -4.58 38.90
C ILE A 21 39.59 -5.84 38.14
N GLY A 22 40.05 -7.02 38.56
CA GLY A 22 39.67 -8.30 37.96
C GLY A 22 38.17 -8.61 38.09
N ALA A 23 37.59 -8.38 39.27
CA ALA A 23 36.16 -8.57 39.51
C ALA A 23 35.31 -7.61 38.68
N LEU A 24 35.72 -6.34 38.59
CA LEU A 24 35.07 -5.36 37.73
C LEU A 24 35.17 -5.77 36.25
N GLY A 25 36.36 -6.13 35.76
CA GLY A 25 36.56 -6.61 34.40
C GLY A 25 35.68 -7.82 34.05
N TYR A 26 35.62 -8.81 34.96
CA TYR A 26 34.75 -9.97 34.80
C TYR A 26 33.27 -9.60 34.78
N HIS A 27 32.83 -8.67 35.64
CA HIS A 27 31.43 -8.23 35.69
C HIS A 27 31.01 -7.48 34.41
N LEU A 28 31.87 -6.62 33.87
CA LEU A 28 31.61 -5.93 32.59
C LEU A 28 31.57 -6.93 31.43
N LEU A 29 32.52 -7.87 31.37
CA LEU A 29 32.56 -8.85 30.28
C LEU A 29 31.39 -9.84 30.35
N ASN A 30 31.03 -10.31 31.55
CA ASN A 30 29.89 -11.20 31.78
C ASN A 30 28.54 -10.52 31.45
N SER A 31 28.41 -9.22 31.73
CA SER A 31 27.23 -8.44 31.32
C SER A 31 27.20 -8.18 29.81
N GLY A 32 28.35 -7.96 29.18
CA GLY A 32 28.51 -7.87 27.73
C GLY A 32 28.15 -9.16 26.99
N ALA A 33 28.52 -10.33 27.52
CA ALA A 33 28.22 -11.63 26.92
C ALA A 33 26.72 -11.89 26.77
N ARG A 34 25.91 -11.52 27.77
CA ARG A 34 24.44 -11.61 27.70
C ARG A 34 23.85 -10.70 26.61
N SER A 35 24.42 -9.51 26.45
CA SER A 35 24.02 -8.57 25.39
C SER A 35 24.39 -9.08 23.99
N ALA A 36 25.55 -9.72 23.84
CA ALA A 36 25.97 -10.34 22.58
C ALA A 36 25.06 -11.52 22.19
N GLN A 37 24.64 -12.35 23.15
CA GLN A 37 23.65 -13.40 22.91
C GLN A 37 22.30 -12.84 22.46
N ARG A 38 21.82 -11.76 23.08
CA ARG A 38 20.59 -11.07 22.65
C ARG A 38 20.71 -10.49 21.24
N LEU A 39 21.88 -9.99 20.85
CA LEU A 39 22.13 -9.52 19.48
C LEU A 39 22.03 -10.66 18.46
N ARG A 40 22.61 -11.83 18.76
CA ARG A 40 22.52 -13.02 17.90
C ARG A 40 21.07 -13.48 17.74
N LEU A 41 20.29 -13.52 18.82
CA LEU A 41 18.87 -13.85 18.76
C LEU A 41 18.07 -12.84 17.92
N LYS A 42 18.41 -11.55 18.00
CA LYS A 42 17.80 -10.52 17.15
C LYS A 42 18.17 -10.69 15.68
N LEU A 43 19.40 -11.10 15.37
CA LEU A 43 19.81 -11.38 13.99
C LEU A 43 19.04 -12.55 13.40
N THR A 44 18.92 -13.66 14.13
CA THR A 44 18.16 -14.83 13.66
C THR A 44 16.68 -14.50 13.46
N GLU A 45 16.10 -13.66 14.34
CA GLU A 45 14.72 -13.20 14.18
C GLU A 45 14.56 -12.29 12.95
N ARG A 46 15.54 -11.42 12.67
CA ARG A 46 15.52 -10.55 11.49
C ARG A 46 15.74 -11.31 10.19
N GLU A 47 16.61 -12.32 10.19
CA GLU A 47 16.80 -13.22 9.06
C GLU A 47 15.51 -13.97 8.72
N ARG A 48 14.78 -14.43 9.75
CA ARG A 48 13.47 -15.05 9.56
C ARG A 48 12.46 -14.07 8.94
N GLN A 49 12.41 -12.83 9.43
CA GLN A 49 11.53 -11.78 8.89
C GLN A 49 11.85 -11.44 7.42
N LEU A 50 13.14 -11.37 7.07
CA LEU A 50 13.57 -11.14 5.68
C LEU A 50 13.21 -12.31 4.77
N SER A 51 13.34 -13.55 5.25
CA SER A 51 12.94 -14.74 4.49
C SER A 51 11.44 -14.75 4.21
N GLU A 52 10.63 -14.41 5.20
CA GLU A 52 9.16 -14.36 5.06
C GLU A 52 8.74 -13.26 4.08
N TRP A 53 9.34 -12.07 4.17
CA TRP A 53 9.09 -10.99 3.21
C TRP A 53 9.54 -11.35 1.79
N LYS A 54 10.73 -11.95 1.63
CA LYS A 54 11.23 -12.40 0.32
C LYS A 54 10.30 -13.46 -0.28
N SER A 55 9.78 -14.38 0.52
CA SER A 55 8.82 -15.39 0.05
C SER A 55 7.51 -14.75 -0.41
N GLY A 56 7.00 -13.74 0.29
CA GLY A 56 5.78 -13.03 -0.11
C GLY A 56 5.94 -12.22 -1.40
N VAL A 57 7.12 -11.62 -1.62
CA VAL A 57 7.44 -10.93 -2.88
C VAL A 57 7.54 -11.92 -4.05
N ASP A 58 8.13 -13.10 -3.83
CA ASP A 58 8.25 -14.13 -4.85
C ASP A 58 6.87 -14.64 -5.31
N ASP A 59 5.95 -14.86 -4.37
CA ASP A 59 4.56 -15.23 -4.67
C ASP A 59 3.83 -14.13 -5.45
N HIS A 60 4.03 -12.85 -5.09
CA HIS A 60 3.43 -11.74 -5.84
C HIS A 60 4.00 -11.61 -7.26
N LEU A 61 5.29 -11.86 -7.44
CA LEU A 61 5.92 -11.89 -8.76
C LEU A 61 5.41 -13.05 -9.61
N GLN A 62 5.21 -14.24 -9.03
CA GLN A 62 4.59 -15.36 -9.72
C GLN A 62 3.15 -15.04 -10.15
N GLN A 63 2.36 -14.47 -9.25
CA GLN A 63 1.00 -14.01 -9.58
C GLN A 63 0.99 -12.90 -10.66
N MET A 64 1.99 -12.01 -10.65
CA MET A 64 2.15 -11.00 -11.70
C MET A 64 2.51 -11.63 -13.04
N SER A 65 3.42 -12.62 -13.06
CA SER A 65 3.75 -13.37 -14.27
C SER A 65 2.53 -14.06 -14.86
N ASP A 66 1.71 -14.72 -14.04
CA ASP A 66 0.47 -15.35 -14.50
C ASP A 66 -0.53 -14.35 -15.09
N LYS A 67 -0.66 -13.17 -14.49
CA LYS A 67 -1.53 -12.09 -15.02
C LYS A 67 -0.98 -11.51 -16.33
N VAL A 68 0.33 -11.36 -16.45
CA VAL A 68 0.98 -10.87 -17.66
C VAL A 68 0.80 -11.88 -18.80
N GLU A 69 0.95 -13.17 -18.53
CA GLU A 69 0.73 -14.22 -19.53
C GLU A 69 -0.70 -14.18 -20.08
N ARG A 70 -1.71 -14.07 -19.20
CA ARG A 70 -3.12 -13.94 -19.61
C ARG A 70 -3.36 -12.66 -20.42
N LEU A 71 -2.74 -11.55 -20.05
CA LEU A 71 -2.86 -10.29 -20.80
C LEU A 71 -2.28 -10.42 -22.22
N VAL A 72 -1.16 -11.14 -22.36
CA VAL A 72 -0.54 -11.42 -23.66
C VAL A 72 -1.44 -12.32 -24.51
N GLU A 73 -2.06 -13.33 -23.91
CA GLU A 73 -3.03 -14.21 -24.56
C GLU A 73 -4.29 -13.44 -25.00
N ASP A 74 -4.85 -12.62 -24.11
CA ASP A 74 -6.01 -11.77 -24.39
C ASP A 74 -5.71 -10.79 -25.54
N SER A 75 -4.53 -10.14 -25.52
CA SER A 75 -4.09 -9.24 -26.59
C SER A 75 -4.04 -9.94 -27.96
N GLN A 76 -3.50 -11.16 -28.02
CA GLN A 76 -3.48 -11.95 -29.25
C GLN A 76 -4.88 -12.35 -29.71
N SER A 77 -5.74 -12.75 -28.78
CA SER A 77 -7.14 -13.11 -29.08
C SER A 77 -7.93 -11.91 -29.63
N LEU A 78 -7.70 -10.70 -29.10
CA LEU A 78 -8.33 -9.48 -29.56
C LEU A 78 -7.88 -9.11 -30.97
N GLN A 79 -6.60 -9.33 -31.29
CA GLN A 79 -6.10 -9.13 -32.66
C GLN A 79 -6.78 -10.09 -33.65
N GLN A 80 -6.94 -11.36 -33.28
CA GLN A 80 -7.65 -12.34 -34.11
C GLN A 80 -9.13 -11.99 -34.29
N GLN A 81 -9.82 -11.62 -33.20
CA GLN A 81 -11.22 -11.18 -33.25
C GLN A 81 -11.40 -9.90 -34.06
N LEU A 82 -10.45 -8.97 -34.00
CA LEU A 82 -10.48 -7.76 -34.80
C LEU A 82 -10.29 -8.08 -36.29
N GLU A 83 -9.35 -8.96 -36.64
CA GLU A 83 -9.15 -9.38 -38.02
C GLU A 83 -10.39 -10.10 -38.57
N GLU A 84 -10.98 -11.01 -37.78
CA GLU A 84 -12.20 -11.71 -38.15
C GLU A 84 -13.41 -10.76 -38.25
N SER A 85 -13.55 -9.82 -37.30
CA SER A 85 -14.57 -8.77 -37.36
C SER A 85 -14.39 -7.87 -38.56
N VAL A 86 -13.16 -7.48 -38.92
CA VAL A 86 -12.89 -6.68 -40.13
C VAL A 86 -13.19 -7.48 -41.39
N ARG A 87 -12.94 -8.80 -41.42
CA ARG A 87 -13.33 -9.66 -42.55
C ARG A 87 -14.86 -9.79 -42.67
N GLN A 88 -15.58 -9.90 -41.55
CA GLN A 88 -17.04 -10.01 -41.52
C GLN A 88 -17.74 -8.66 -41.79
N LEU A 89 -17.28 -7.57 -41.18
CA LEU A 89 -17.84 -6.22 -41.29
C LEU A 89 -17.31 -5.45 -42.52
N GLY A 90 -16.13 -5.79 -43.03
CA GLY A 90 -15.54 -5.21 -44.24
C GLY A 90 -16.35 -5.47 -45.51
N SER A 91 -17.35 -6.35 -45.46
CA SER A 91 -18.33 -6.49 -46.54
C SER A 91 -19.59 -5.62 -46.37
N ASN A 92 -19.84 -4.98 -45.21
CA ASN A 92 -21.13 -4.31 -44.95
C ASN A 92 -21.09 -2.97 -44.18
N VAL A 93 -20.02 -2.62 -43.44
CA VAL A 93 -20.03 -1.43 -42.53
C VAL A 93 -19.42 -0.17 -43.13
N VAL A 94 -18.60 -0.27 -44.19
CA VAL A 94 -18.10 0.93 -44.90
C VAL A 94 -19.26 1.71 -45.56
N ALA A 95 -20.42 1.09 -45.77
CA ALA A 95 -21.60 1.74 -46.34
C ALA A 95 -22.50 2.46 -45.31
N THR A 96 -22.49 2.08 -44.03
CA THR A 96 -23.54 2.49 -43.07
C THR A 96 -23.08 3.55 -42.05
N GLY A 97 -21.77 3.70 -41.81
CA GLY A 97 -21.26 4.69 -40.84
C GLY A 97 -21.23 6.16 -41.32
N MET A 98 -21.49 6.43 -42.60
CA MET A 98 -21.40 7.77 -43.20
C MET A 98 -22.77 8.37 -43.55
N GLN A 99 -23.85 7.95 -42.89
CA GLN A 99 -25.17 8.55 -43.08
C GLN A 99 -25.67 9.14 -41.76
N THR A 100 -25.41 10.44 -41.61
CA THR A 100 -25.96 11.31 -40.57
C THR A 100 -27.49 11.33 -40.61
N PRO A 101 -28.22 11.04 -39.52
CA PRO A 101 -29.65 11.29 -39.48
C PRO A 101 -29.90 12.74 -39.07
N THR A 102 -30.18 13.59 -40.05
CA THR A 102 -31.04 14.76 -39.88
C THR A 102 -32.43 14.30 -39.45
N THR A 103 -33.13 15.02 -38.54
CA THR A 103 -34.62 15.16 -38.33
C THR A 103 -34.95 15.32 -36.82
N PRO A 104 -36.06 16.01 -36.39
CA PRO A 104 -36.16 17.43 -36.06
C PRO A 104 -36.61 17.70 -34.59
N ALA A 105 -36.60 18.97 -34.16
CA ALA A 105 -37.06 19.43 -32.84
C ALA A 105 -38.59 19.28 -32.60
N PRO A 106 -39.04 19.28 -31.32
CA PRO A 106 -39.92 20.38 -30.84
C PRO A 106 -39.63 20.75 -29.34
N PRO A 107 -40.40 21.62 -28.64
CA PRO A 107 -39.99 23.02 -28.41
C PRO A 107 -39.83 23.43 -26.92
N ASN A 108 -39.01 24.46 -26.72
CA ASN A 108 -38.99 25.45 -25.62
C ASN A 108 -38.75 24.97 -24.17
N THR A 109 -37.54 25.22 -23.66
CA THR A 109 -37.30 26.25 -22.62
C THR A 109 -35.84 26.72 -22.74
N GLU A 110 -35.71 27.96 -23.19
CA GLU A 110 -34.63 28.94 -22.96
C GLU A 110 -33.16 28.49 -23.10
N ALA A 111 -32.56 29.04 -24.15
CA ALA A 111 -31.17 28.97 -24.61
C ALA A 111 -30.08 29.06 -23.53
N GLU A 112 -29.08 28.19 -23.63
CA GLU A 112 -27.67 28.57 -23.81
C GLU A 112 -27.00 27.48 -24.68
N ASP A 113 -26.10 27.95 -25.53
CA ASP A 113 -25.59 27.33 -26.75
C ASP A 113 -24.45 26.32 -26.50
N GLY A 114 -24.26 25.37 -27.42
CA GLY A 114 -23.05 24.54 -27.51
C GLY A 114 -23.17 23.11 -26.99
N VAL A 115 -22.59 22.18 -27.78
CA VAL A 115 -22.28 20.79 -27.41
C VAL A 115 -21.83 20.75 -25.95
N SER A 116 -22.63 20.12 -25.09
CA SER A 116 -22.26 20.00 -23.68
C SER A 116 -20.96 19.20 -23.59
N ALA A 117 -19.96 19.79 -22.93
CA ALA A 117 -18.68 19.13 -22.71
C ALA A 117 -18.92 17.75 -22.04
N PRO A 118 -18.08 16.74 -22.32
CA PRO A 118 -18.19 15.45 -21.67
C PRO A 118 -18.30 15.64 -20.17
N ARG A 119 -19.37 15.08 -19.60
CA ARG A 119 -19.70 15.27 -18.19
C ARG A 119 -18.57 14.67 -17.36
N ASP A 120 -17.88 15.50 -16.59
CA ASP A 120 -16.81 15.04 -15.69
C ASP A 120 -17.44 14.33 -14.49
N TYR A 121 -17.32 13.00 -14.44
CA TYR A 121 -17.82 12.17 -13.36
C TYR A 121 -16.87 12.15 -12.14
N ALA A 122 -15.77 12.90 -12.18
CA ALA A 122 -14.79 13.01 -11.11
C ALA A 122 -15.00 14.27 -10.23
N ASP A 123 -16.21 14.84 -10.18
CA ASP A 123 -16.55 15.82 -9.14
C ASP A 123 -16.66 15.09 -7.80
N GLY A 124 -15.48 14.88 -7.19
CA GLY A 124 -15.14 13.90 -6.15
C GLY A 124 -15.84 14.07 -4.81
N ASN A 125 -16.92 14.84 -4.75
CA ASN A 125 -17.66 15.10 -3.53
C ASN A 125 -19.16 14.75 -3.63
N ARG A 126 -19.66 14.36 -4.82
CA ARG A 126 -21.10 14.11 -5.03
C ARG A 126 -21.45 12.88 -5.88
N GLY A 127 -20.53 11.92 -6.00
CA GLY A 127 -20.77 10.65 -6.70
C GLY A 127 -21.27 9.53 -5.79
N THR A 128 -21.74 8.42 -6.37
CA THR A 128 -22.13 7.18 -5.64
C THR A 128 -20.99 6.54 -4.85
N LEU A 129 -19.76 6.99 -5.08
CA LEU A 129 -18.55 6.57 -4.38
C LEU A 129 -18.12 7.54 -3.26
N SER A 130 -18.85 8.64 -3.03
CA SER A 130 -18.57 9.49 -1.88
C SER A 130 -19.07 8.83 -0.60
N GLU A 131 -18.29 8.96 0.46
CA GLU A 131 -18.57 8.40 1.79
C GLU A 131 -19.86 8.94 2.41
N ASP A 132 -20.32 10.09 1.91
CA ASP A 132 -21.57 10.76 2.29
C ASP A 132 -22.81 10.28 1.48
N PHE A 133 -22.62 9.44 0.46
CA PHE A 133 -23.70 9.00 -0.41
C PHE A 133 -24.68 8.11 0.35
N GLY A 134 -25.96 8.50 0.38
CA GLY A 134 -27.01 7.84 1.19
C GLY A 134 -27.13 8.32 2.64
N LEU A 135 -26.11 8.99 3.19
CA LEU A 135 -26.15 9.53 4.57
C LEU A 135 -26.79 10.92 4.67
N ARG A 136 -26.68 11.74 3.61
CA ARG A 136 -27.30 13.08 3.57
C ARG A 136 -28.81 13.01 3.37
N GLN A 137 -29.29 12.10 2.53
CA GLN A 137 -30.72 11.87 2.29
C GLN A 137 -31.47 11.61 3.61
N GLN A 138 -30.91 10.78 4.49
CA GLN A 138 -31.49 10.50 5.82
C GLN A 138 -31.47 11.70 6.76
N ARG A 139 -30.44 12.55 6.65
CA ARG A 139 -30.27 13.75 7.49
C ARG A 139 -31.26 14.84 7.09
N ASP A 140 -31.48 15.00 5.79
CA ASP A 140 -32.44 15.95 5.22
C ASP A 140 -33.89 15.47 5.50
N GLU A 141 -34.17 14.17 5.36
CA GLU A 141 -35.48 13.56 5.72
C GLU A 141 -35.79 13.66 7.23
N GLN A 142 -34.78 13.52 8.10
CA GLN A 142 -34.93 13.74 9.55
C GLN A 142 -35.10 15.22 9.92
N GLN A 143 -34.47 16.14 9.18
CA GLN A 143 -34.66 17.58 9.38
C GLN A 143 -36.04 18.06 8.91
N GLU A 144 -36.59 17.49 7.83
CA GLU A 144 -37.96 17.75 7.39
C GLU A 144 -39.01 17.19 8.37
N GLN A 145 -38.78 16.02 8.97
CA GLN A 145 -39.70 15.46 9.98
C GLN A 145 -39.70 16.21 11.32
N LEU A 146 -38.63 16.91 11.66
CA LEU A 146 -38.55 17.75 12.86
C LEU A 146 -39.14 19.16 12.64
N ALA A 147 -39.46 19.54 11.40
CA ALA A 147 -39.89 20.88 11.02
C ALA A 147 -41.32 20.91 10.45
N ALA A 148 -42.32 20.44 11.22
CA ALA A 148 -43.71 20.80 10.97
C ALA A 148 -44.56 20.71 12.26
N PRO A 149 -45.66 21.47 12.44
CA PRO A 149 -46.11 22.74 11.84
C PRO A 149 -46.28 23.85 12.92
N ARG A 150 -46.19 25.14 12.54
CA ARG A 150 -46.74 26.21 13.40
C ARG A 150 -48.26 26.23 13.22
N TYR A 151 -48.95 26.12 14.36
CA TYR A 151 -50.40 26.19 14.56
C TYR A 151 -51.03 27.42 13.91
#